data_AF-A0A9E0THR8-F1
#
_entry.id   AF-A0A9E0THR8-F1
#
_cell.length_a   1.000
_cell.length_b   1.000
_cell.length_c   1.000
_cell.angle_alpha   90.00
_cell.angle_beta   90.00
_cell.angle_gamma   90.00
#
_symmetry.space_group_name_H-M   'P 1'
#
loop_
_entity.id
_entity.type
_entity.pdbx_description
1 polymer ?
#
loop_
_entity_poly.entity_id
_entity_poly.type
_entity_poly.pdbx_seq_one_letter_code
_entity_poly.pdbx_strand_id
1 'polypeptide(L)'
;MQLRLDEFASTGQRREWRPRVFAAAAAALPFAALAATTAPAVGCVFAAALGWLPGLLRRARAPEVTKDREARIEAIDRLLPQTQCGQCSFAGCRPYATAIVDGRADIDQCPPGGAAGIAALAELLGRARKPLNPAHGIEKPPRVARIVEADCIGCTKCIQACPVDAIIGARQRMHTVIADLCTGCELCVPPCPVDCIQMVPPPE
;
A
#
# COMPACT_ATOMS: atom_id res chain seq x y z
N MET A 1 18.01 -15.76 -33.23
CA MET A 1 18.19 -15.15 -31.90
C MET A 1 17.63 -13.72 -31.90
N GLN A 2 16.40 -13.52 -32.39
CA GLN A 2 15.71 -12.22 -32.46
C GLN A 2 14.21 -12.36 -32.15
N LEU A 3 13.76 -13.55 -31.73
CA LEU A 3 12.34 -13.90 -31.55
C LEU A 3 11.97 -14.12 -30.07
N ARG A 4 12.78 -13.61 -29.13
CA ARG A 4 12.52 -13.69 -27.67
C ARG A 4 12.51 -12.34 -26.96
N LEU A 5 12.61 -11.24 -27.73
CA LEU A 5 12.51 -9.88 -27.20
C LEU A 5 11.16 -9.22 -27.50
N ASP A 6 10.34 -9.82 -28.39
CA ASP A 6 8.99 -9.32 -28.70
C ASP A 6 7.93 -9.84 -27.71
N GLU A 7 8.23 -10.89 -26.94
CA GLU A 7 7.28 -11.52 -26.01
C GLU A 7 7.20 -10.84 -24.63
N PHE A 8 8.20 -10.01 -24.28
CA PHE A 8 8.16 -9.17 -23.07
C PHE A 8 7.53 -7.80 -23.31
N ALA A 9 7.32 -7.40 -24.57
CA ALA A 9 6.66 -6.14 -24.92
C ALA A 9 5.12 -6.26 -24.95
N SER A 10 4.56 -7.47 -24.82
CA SER A 10 3.12 -7.74 -24.91
C SER A 10 2.42 -8.00 -23.58
N THR A 11 3.14 -8.15 -22.47
CA THR A 11 2.54 -8.17 -21.11
C THR A 11 2.53 -6.78 -20.49
N GLY A 12 2.05 -5.81 -21.27
CA GLY A 12 1.51 -4.55 -20.77
C GLY A 12 0.24 -4.80 -19.96
N GLN A 13 0.37 -5.44 -18.79
CA GLN A 13 -0.64 -5.42 -17.74
C GLN A 13 -0.61 -4.04 -17.07
N ARG A 14 -0.97 -3.01 -17.86
CA ARG A 14 -1.76 -1.91 -17.35
C ARG A 14 -3.02 -2.55 -16.79
N ARG A 15 -3.02 -2.83 -15.49
CA ARG A 15 -4.24 -3.16 -14.75
C ARG A 15 -5.17 -1.97 -14.92
N GLU A 16 -6.05 -2.11 -15.90
CA GLU A 16 -7.13 -1.18 -16.17
C GLU A 16 -7.84 -0.90 -14.84
N TRP A 17 -7.77 0.34 -14.41
CA TRP A 17 -8.64 0.87 -13.39
C TRP A 17 -10.02 0.98 -14.05
N ARG A 18 -10.74 -0.14 -14.16
CA ARG A 18 -12.14 -0.15 -14.59
C ARG A 18 -12.99 0.28 -13.41
N PRO A 19 -13.63 1.46 -13.44
CA PRO A 19 -14.77 1.68 -12.58
C PRO A 19 -15.85 0.69 -13.01
N ARG A 20 -16.25 -0.21 -12.10
CA ARG A 20 -17.45 -1.03 -12.25
C ARG A 20 -18.67 -0.11 -12.21
N VAL A 21 -18.96 0.56 -13.31
CA VAL A 21 -20.28 1.10 -13.59
C VAL A 21 -21.18 -0.09 -13.90
N PHE A 22 -22.01 -0.43 -12.91
CA PHE A 22 -23.11 -1.36 -13.05
C PHE A 22 -24.07 -0.80 -14.10
N ALA A 23 -23.99 -1.30 -15.33
CA ALA A 23 -25.03 -1.14 -16.33
C ALA A 23 -26.18 -2.08 -15.94
N ALA A 24 -27.27 -1.49 -15.42
CA ALA A 24 -28.53 -2.16 -15.19
C ALA A 24 -29.12 -2.58 -16.55
N ALA A 25 -29.30 -3.88 -16.75
CA ALA A 25 -30.04 -4.43 -17.88
C ALA A 25 -31.53 -4.26 -17.62
N ALA A 26 -32.17 -3.46 -18.47
CA ALA A 26 -33.60 -3.30 -18.57
C ALA A 26 -34.24 -4.62 -19.02
N ALA A 27 -35.02 -5.24 -18.15
CA ALA A 27 -35.96 -6.29 -18.52
C ALA A 27 -37.32 -5.64 -18.79
N ALA A 28 -37.67 -5.55 -20.07
CA ALA A 28 -39.03 -5.27 -20.51
C ALA A 28 -39.91 -6.50 -20.28
N LEU A 29 -41.03 -6.33 -19.58
CA LEU A 29 -42.19 -7.21 -19.64
C LEU A 29 -43.43 -6.35 -19.84
N PRO A 30 -44.21 -6.56 -20.91
CA PRO A 30 -45.49 -5.91 -21.11
C PRO A 30 -46.59 -6.79 -20.51
N PHE A 31 -47.24 -6.33 -19.44
CA PHE A 31 -48.49 -6.91 -18.98
C PHE A 31 -49.47 -5.79 -18.68
N ALA A 32 -50.51 -5.74 -19.52
CA ALA A 32 -51.88 -5.31 -19.26
C ALA A 32 -52.06 -4.21 -18.20
N ALA A 33 -52.33 -2.97 -18.60
CA ALA A 33 -53.70 -2.51 -18.85
C ALA A 33 -54.69 -3.01 -17.77
N LEU A 34 -54.93 -2.21 -16.74
CA LEU A 34 -56.28 -1.93 -16.23
C LEU A 34 -56.23 -0.84 -15.14
N ALA A 35 -57.19 0.07 -15.23
CA ALA A 35 -57.77 0.88 -14.16
C ALA A 35 -57.02 2.14 -13.65
N ALA A 36 -57.59 3.27 -14.09
CA ALA A 36 -58.13 4.31 -13.21
C ALA A 36 -57.15 5.20 -12.42
N THR A 37 -56.82 6.33 -13.05
CA THR A 37 -56.85 7.69 -12.49
C THR A 37 -57.18 7.82 -11.00
N THR A 38 -56.16 7.89 -10.13
CA THR A 38 -56.09 8.82 -8.99
C THR A 38 -54.61 9.09 -8.59
N ALA A 39 -54.22 10.36 -8.68
CA ALA A 39 -53.03 11.05 -8.12
C ALA A 39 -51.70 10.28 -7.87
N PRO A 40 -50.65 10.44 -8.71
CA PRO A 40 -49.31 9.85 -8.47
C PRO A 40 -48.42 10.62 -7.47
N ALA A 41 -48.92 11.67 -6.81
CA ALA A 41 -48.06 12.55 -5.99
C ALA A 41 -47.81 12.05 -4.56
N VAL A 42 -48.68 11.22 -3.98
CA VAL A 42 -48.59 10.83 -2.55
C VAL A 42 -47.73 9.58 -2.34
N GLY A 43 -47.69 8.65 -3.30
CA GLY A 43 -46.91 7.40 -3.18
C GLY A 43 -45.39 7.60 -3.23
N CYS A 44 -44.91 8.56 -4.02
CA CYS A 44 -43.47 8.85 -4.16
C CYS A 44 -42.86 9.48 -2.90
N VAL A 45 -43.64 10.24 -2.12
CA VAL A 45 -43.17 10.86 -0.87
C VAL A 45 -43.02 9.83 0.26
N PHE A 46 -43.92 8.84 0.33
CA PHE A 46 -43.87 7.78 1.35
C PHE A 46 -42.70 6.79 1.15
N ALA A 47 -42.38 6.41 -0.10
CA ALA A 47 -41.24 5.53 -0.39
C ALA A 47 -39.89 6.21 -0.10
N ALA A 48 -39.78 7.54 -0.32
CA ALA A 48 -38.61 8.31 0.07
C ALA A 48 -38.49 8.44 1.60
N ALA A 49 -39.58 8.65 2.34
CA ALA A 49 -39.55 8.76 3.80
C ALA A 49 -39.19 7.43 4.50
N LEU A 50 -39.69 6.28 3.99
CA LEU A 50 -39.42 4.96 4.57
C LEU A 50 -38.03 4.40 4.22
N GLY A 51 -37.42 4.83 3.11
CA GLY A 51 -36.05 4.45 2.73
C GLY A 51 -34.95 5.19 3.50
N TRP A 52 -35.24 6.37 4.04
CA TRP A 52 -34.28 7.19 4.82
C TRP A 52 -34.25 6.82 6.30
N LEU A 53 -35.33 6.26 6.84
CA LEU A 53 -35.45 5.94 8.27
C LEU A 53 -34.39 4.93 8.77
N PRO A 54 -34.10 3.81 8.07
CA PRO A 54 -33.10 2.84 8.52
C PRO A 54 -31.66 3.39 8.47
N GLY A 55 -31.38 4.37 7.60
CA GLY A 55 -30.07 5.00 7.45
C GLY A 55 -29.72 5.97 8.59
N LEU A 56 -30.72 6.69 9.11
CA LEU A 56 -30.54 7.65 10.20
C LEU A 56 -30.26 6.94 11.54
N LEU A 57 -30.88 5.78 11.78
CA LEU A 57 -30.67 4.95 12.98
C LEU A 57 -29.34 4.18 12.97
N ARG A 58 -28.84 3.75 11.80
CA ARG A 58 -27.54 3.05 11.68
C ARG A 58 -26.31 3.96 11.86
N ARG A 59 -26.47 5.28 11.80
CA ARG A 59 -25.36 6.25 11.93
C ARG A 59 -24.91 6.49 13.38
N ALA A 60 -25.70 6.08 14.38
CA ALA A 60 -25.46 6.41 15.78
C ALA A 60 -24.58 5.43 16.58
N ARG A 61 -24.10 4.30 16.02
CA ARG A 61 -23.52 3.21 16.86
C ARG A 61 -22.27 2.51 16.32
N ALA A 62 -21.25 3.26 15.88
CA ALA A 62 -19.92 2.67 15.59
C ALA A 62 -18.65 3.53 15.85
N PRO A 63 -18.47 4.29 16.96
CA PRO A 63 -17.25 5.12 17.08
C PRO A 63 -16.19 4.71 18.13
N GLU A 64 -16.43 3.80 19.09
CA GLU A 64 -15.46 3.58 20.19
C GLU A 64 -14.53 2.38 19.96
N VAL A 65 -15.07 1.19 19.70
CA VAL A 65 -14.28 -0.03 19.45
C VAL A 65 -13.36 0.10 18.22
N THR A 66 -13.80 0.82 17.20
CA THR A 66 -13.02 1.09 15.98
C THR A 66 -11.88 2.08 16.23
N LYS A 67 -12.10 3.07 17.11
CA LYS A 67 -11.10 4.07 17.50
C LYS A 67 -9.96 3.42 18.30
N ASP A 68 -10.28 2.50 19.22
CA ASP A 68 -9.27 1.75 19.97
C ASP A 68 -8.41 0.87 19.06
N ARG A 69 -9.05 0.24 18.07
CA ARG A 69 -8.35 -0.55 17.05
C ARG A 69 -7.41 0.31 16.21
N GLU A 70 -7.90 1.43 15.67
CA GLU A 70 -7.09 2.31 14.84
C GLU A 70 -5.92 2.92 15.62
N ALA A 71 -6.15 3.30 16.88
CA ALA A 71 -5.09 3.81 17.77
C ALA A 71 -3.96 2.78 17.99
N ARG A 72 -4.29 1.49 18.08
CA ARG A 72 -3.28 0.42 18.17
C ARG A 72 -2.50 0.25 16.87
N ILE A 73 -3.18 0.28 15.72
CA ILE A 73 -2.52 0.20 14.41
C ILE A 73 -1.53 1.35 14.26
N GLU A 74 -1.95 2.56 14.58
CA GLU A 74 -1.12 3.76 14.51
C GLU A 74 0.05 3.74 15.49
N ALA A 75 -0.13 3.16 16.69
CA ALA A 75 0.95 2.99 17.64
C ALA A 75 2.02 2.01 17.14
N ILE A 76 1.60 0.90 16.53
CA ILE A 76 2.51 -0.08 15.93
C ILE A 76 3.21 0.50 14.70
N ASP A 77 2.47 1.16 13.82
CA ASP A 77 3.01 1.73 12.58
C ASP A 77 4.15 2.72 12.89
N ARG A 78 3.97 3.58 13.90
CA ARG A 78 5.02 4.52 14.34
C ARG A 78 6.29 3.87 14.89
N LEU A 79 6.24 2.61 15.33
CA LEU A 79 7.42 1.86 15.77
C LEU A 79 8.14 1.15 14.62
N LEU A 80 7.46 0.94 13.50
CA LEU A 80 8.06 0.31 12.32
C LEU A 80 9.04 1.28 11.65
N PRO A 81 10.07 0.77 10.93
CA PRO A 81 11.13 1.60 10.37
C PRO A 81 10.69 2.48 9.17
N GLN A 82 9.41 2.45 8.79
CA GLN A 82 8.84 3.27 7.70
C GLN A 82 9.57 3.15 6.35
N THR A 83 10.25 2.03 6.09
CA THR A 83 11.00 1.82 4.83
C THR A 83 10.12 1.47 3.63
N GLN A 84 8.89 1.00 3.88
CA GLN A 84 7.94 0.51 2.87
C GLN A 84 8.54 -0.55 1.91
N CYS A 85 9.52 -1.34 2.37
CA CYS A 85 10.29 -2.24 1.52
C CYS A 85 9.57 -3.54 1.11
N GLY A 86 8.52 -3.94 1.83
CA GLY A 86 7.74 -5.15 1.56
C GLY A 86 8.42 -6.50 1.85
N GLN A 87 9.57 -6.52 2.55
CA GLN A 87 10.27 -7.77 2.92
C GLN A 87 9.42 -8.68 3.83
N CYS A 88 8.50 -8.11 4.61
CA CYS A 88 7.53 -8.83 5.43
C CYS A 88 6.31 -9.37 4.65
N SER A 89 6.33 -9.34 3.31
CA SER A 89 5.23 -9.75 2.42
C SER A 89 3.97 -8.86 2.45
N PHE A 90 4.04 -7.70 3.12
CA PHE A 90 3.00 -6.68 3.10
C PHE A 90 3.41 -5.51 2.20
N ALA A 91 2.42 -4.79 1.64
CA ALA A 91 2.68 -3.65 0.74
C ALA A 91 3.37 -2.44 1.43
N GLY A 92 3.49 -2.46 2.76
CA GLY A 92 4.09 -1.38 3.54
C GLY A 92 4.01 -1.63 5.05
N CYS A 93 4.45 -0.64 5.84
CA CYS A 93 4.45 -0.70 7.30
C CYS A 93 3.03 -0.73 7.89
N ARG A 94 2.12 0.14 7.44
CA ARG A 94 0.75 0.20 7.95
C ARG A 94 -0.07 -1.08 7.70
N PRO A 95 -0.02 -1.72 6.50
CA PRO A 95 -0.67 -3.02 6.30
C PRO A 95 -0.11 -4.12 7.21
N TYR A 96 1.19 -4.13 7.48
CA TYR A 96 1.80 -5.06 8.43
C TYR A 96 1.33 -4.79 9.86
N ALA A 97 1.32 -3.52 10.30
CA ALA A 97 0.77 -3.11 11.59
C ALA A 97 -0.68 -3.56 11.77
N THR A 98 -1.50 -3.39 10.73
CA THR A 98 -2.89 -3.86 10.70
C THR A 98 -2.96 -5.39 10.87
N ALA A 99 -2.11 -6.14 10.17
CA ALA A 99 -2.07 -7.60 10.28
C ALA A 99 -1.65 -8.08 11.68
N ILE A 100 -0.77 -7.36 12.37
CA ILE A 100 -0.39 -7.65 13.76
C ILE A 100 -1.57 -7.46 14.72
N VAL A 101 -2.33 -6.37 14.56
CA VAL A 101 -3.54 -6.10 15.36
C VAL A 101 -4.62 -7.13 15.08
N ASP A 102 -4.80 -7.52 13.82
CA ASP A 102 -5.78 -8.52 13.41
C ASP A 102 -5.36 -9.97 13.73
N GLY A 103 -4.14 -10.19 14.25
CA GLY A 103 -3.60 -11.52 14.56
C GLY A 103 -3.27 -12.36 13.31
N ARG A 104 -3.13 -11.74 12.14
CA ARG A 104 -2.78 -12.39 10.86
C ARG A 104 -1.27 -12.45 10.62
N ALA A 105 -0.49 -11.67 11.35
CA ALA A 105 0.97 -11.65 11.30
C ALA A 105 1.54 -11.57 12.72
N ASP A 106 2.76 -12.07 12.88
CA ASP A 106 3.51 -11.97 14.13
C ASP A 106 4.46 -10.77 14.10
N ILE A 107 5.07 -10.43 15.24
CA ILE A 107 5.90 -9.22 15.42
C ILE A 107 7.32 -9.35 14.83
N ASP A 108 7.72 -10.55 14.44
CA ASP A 108 9.09 -10.94 14.08
C ASP A 108 9.38 -11.01 12.57
N GLN A 109 8.53 -10.39 11.75
CA GLN A 109 8.61 -10.52 10.28
C GLN A 109 9.33 -9.35 9.58
N CYS A 110 9.87 -8.38 10.31
CA CYS A 110 10.45 -7.15 9.74
C CYS A 110 11.99 -7.13 9.85
N PRO A 111 12.74 -7.55 8.80
CA PRO A 111 14.20 -7.51 8.79
C PRO A 111 14.81 -6.12 9.04
N PRO A 112 14.33 -5.01 8.45
CA PRO A 112 14.92 -3.69 8.71
C PRO A 112 14.63 -3.17 10.12
N GLY A 113 13.59 -3.67 10.79
CA GLY A 113 13.33 -3.36 12.19
C GLY A 113 14.23 -4.14 13.14
N GLY A 114 14.67 -5.33 12.73
CA GLY A 114 15.63 -6.14 13.47
C GLY A 114 15.18 -6.50 14.89
N ALA A 115 16.14 -6.89 15.72
CA ALA A 115 15.89 -7.23 17.12
C ALA A 115 15.32 -6.04 17.92
N ALA A 116 15.75 -4.82 17.63
CA ALA A 116 15.30 -3.61 18.31
C ALA A 116 13.80 -3.32 18.05
N GLY A 117 13.36 -3.41 16.79
CA GLY A 117 11.96 -3.25 16.43
C GLY A 117 11.07 -4.32 17.05
N ILE A 118 11.52 -5.59 17.04
CA ILE A 118 10.79 -6.69 17.69
C ILE A 118 10.65 -6.45 19.19
N ALA A 119 11.70 -5.97 19.85
CA ALA A 119 11.67 -5.64 21.27
C ALA A 119 10.65 -4.54 21.59
N ALA A 120 10.62 -3.47 20.80
CA ALA A 120 9.66 -2.37 20.97
C ALA A 120 8.21 -2.82 20.74
N LEU A 121 7.97 -3.63 19.71
CA LEU A 121 6.65 -4.19 19.43
C LEU A 121 6.18 -5.15 20.53
N ALA A 122 7.07 -6.00 21.03
CA ALA A 122 6.79 -6.92 22.13
C ALA A 122 6.38 -6.17 23.40
N GLU A 123 7.09 -5.10 23.73
CA GLU A 123 6.79 -4.24 24.87
C GLU A 123 5.44 -3.53 24.71
N LEU A 124 5.19 -2.90 23.56
CA LEU A 124 3.93 -2.20 23.27
C LEU A 124 2.71 -3.15 23.37
N LEU A 125 2.86 -4.40 22.91
CA LEU A 125 1.77 -5.37 22.83
C LEU A 125 1.69 -6.30 24.05
N GLY A 126 2.62 -6.21 25.00
CA GLY A 126 2.72 -7.13 26.14
C GLY A 126 2.97 -8.59 25.73
N ARG A 127 3.75 -8.82 24.67
CA ARG A 127 4.06 -10.15 24.12
C ARG A 127 5.50 -10.56 24.46
N ALA A 128 5.79 -11.86 24.47
CA ALA A 128 7.15 -12.35 24.60
C ALA A 128 7.99 -11.99 23.36
N ARG A 129 9.24 -11.56 23.55
CA ARG A 129 10.19 -11.29 22.46
C ARG A 129 10.54 -12.59 21.73
N LYS A 130 10.69 -12.50 20.41
CA LYS A 130 11.06 -13.60 19.52
C LYS A 130 12.29 -13.21 18.69
N PRO A 131 13.10 -14.17 18.23
CA PRO A 131 14.11 -13.88 17.20
C PRO A 131 13.43 -13.50 15.88
N LEU A 132 14.13 -12.74 15.03
CA LEU A 132 13.67 -12.42 13.68
C LEU A 132 13.36 -13.71 12.90
N ASN A 133 12.20 -13.75 12.24
CA ASN A 133 11.79 -14.88 11.45
C ASN A 133 12.68 -15.00 10.18
N PRO A 134 13.46 -16.08 10.03
CA PRO A 134 14.39 -16.25 8.92
C PRO A 134 13.68 -16.36 7.56
N ALA A 135 12.38 -16.66 7.52
CA ALA A 135 11.59 -16.70 6.28
C ALA A 135 11.46 -15.32 5.61
N HIS A 136 11.61 -14.23 6.37
CA HIS A 136 11.50 -12.86 5.85
C HIS A 136 12.86 -12.19 5.60
N GLY A 137 13.97 -12.84 5.98
CA GLY A 137 15.34 -12.38 5.73
C GLY A 137 16.19 -12.26 6.98
N ILE A 138 17.30 -11.53 6.85
CA ILE A 138 18.26 -11.26 7.92
C ILE A 138 18.31 -9.76 8.22
N GLU A 139 18.60 -9.42 9.47
CA GLU A 139 18.92 -8.05 9.86
C GLU A 139 20.23 -7.62 9.20
N LYS A 140 20.20 -6.47 8.52
CA LYS A 140 21.36 -5.87 7.86
C LYS A 140 21.62 -4.49 8.48
N PRO A 141 22.88 -4.03 8.53
CA PRO A 141 23.17 -2.67 8.94
C PRO A 141 22.49 -1.66 8.00
N PRO A 142 22.18 -0.45 8.49
CA PRO A 142 21.59 0.60 7.67
C PRO A 142 22.54 0.96 6.52
N ARG A 143 21.97 1.17 5.32
CA ARG A 143 22.68 1.58 4.12
C ARG A 143 21.85 2.60 3.36
N VAL A 144 22.52 3.47 2.61
CA VAL A 144 21.90 4.44 1.71
C VAL A 144 22.28 4.12 0.27
N ALA A 145 21.36 4.40 -0.65
CA ALA A 145 21.65 4.26 -2.07
C ALA A 145 22.52 5.45 -2.53
N ARG A 146 23.53 5.19 -3.34
CA ARG A 146 24.34 6.18 -4.06
C ARG A 146 24.30 5.87 -5.54
N ILE A 147 23.91 6.85 -6.34
CA ILE A 147 23.89 6.73 -7.81
C ILE A 147 25.26 7.18 -8.31
N VAL A 148 25.93 6.35 -9.12
CA VAL A 148 27.17 6.70 -9.80
C VAL A 148 26.81 7.59 -10.99
N GLU A 149 27.18 8.87 -10.90
CA GLU A 149 26.75 9.90 -11.84
C GLU A 149 27.28 9.65 -13.25
N ALA A 150 28.49 9.09 -13.37
CA ALA A 150 29.13 8.78 -14.66
C ALA A 150 28.34 7.76 -15.50
N ASP A 151 27.64 6.84 -14.84
CA ASP A 151 26.94 5.73 -15.51
C ASP A 151 25.43 6.01 -15.68
N CYS A 152 24.90 7.02 -15.00
CA CYS A 152 23.47 7.31 -14.99
C CYS A 152 22.98 7.92 -16.31
N ILE A 153 22.16 7.15 -17.04
CA ILE A 153 21.55 7.59 -18.32
C ILE A 153 20.26 8.42 -18.16
N GLY A 154 19.82 8.69 -16.94
CA GLY A 154 18.62 9.49 -16.70
C GLY A 154 17.28 8.81 -17.06
N CYS A 155 17.16 7.50 -16.84
CA CYS A 155 15.98 6.70 -17.25
C CYS A 155 14.73 6.84 -16.35
N THR A 156 14.83 7.53 -15.21
CA THR A 156 13.76 7.80 -14.22
C THR A 156 13.09 6.59 -13.55
N LYS A 157 13.51 5.35 -13.84
CA LYS A 157 12.93 4.15 -13.22
C LYS A 157 13.18 4.07 -11.71
N CYS A 158 14.34 4.56 -11.26
CA CYS A 158 14.69 4.62 -9.85
C CYS A 158 13.75 5.55 -9.05
N ILE A 159 13.38 6.70 -9.61
CA ILE A 159 12.41 7.63 -9.00
C ILE A 159 11.08 6.91 -8.78
N GLN A 160 10.57 6.23 -9.81
CA GLN A 160 9.28 5.52 -9.73
C GLN A 160 9.27 4.37 -8.71
N ALA A 161 10.44 3.80 -8.42
CA ALA A 161 10.59 2.71 -7.47
C ALA A 161 10.83 3.19 -6.03
N CYS A 162 11.16 4.46 -5.82
CA CYS A 162 11.46 4.99 -4.49
C CYS A 162 10.15 5.28 -3.73
N PRO A 163 9.85 4.58 -2.62
CA PRO A 163 8.58 4.79 -1.90
C PRO A 163 8.59 6.05 -1.02
N VAL A 164 9.75 6.67 -0.81
CA VAL A 164 9.96 7.83 0.06
C VAL A 164 10.43 9.06 -0.71
N ASP A 165 10.44 8.98 -2.05
CA ASP A 165 10.84 10.07 -2.95
C ASP A 165 12.24 10.67 -2.64
N ALA A 166 13.18 9.85 -2.17
CA ALA A 166 14.54 10.27 -1.83
C ALA A 166 15.45 10.55 -3.05
N ILE A 167 14.97 10.33 -4.27
CA ILE A 167 15.78 10.46 -5.50
C ILE A 167 15.33 11.68 -6.30
N ILE A 168 16.25 12.59 -6.56
CA ILE A 168 16.03 13.79 -7.37
C ILE A 168 16.70 13.61 -8.72
N GLY A 169 16.01 14.02 -9.78
CA GLY A 169 16.57 14.14 -11.12
C GLY A 169 15.48 14.40 -12.14
N ALA A 170 15.86 14.34 -13.42
CA ALA A 170 14.94 14.51 -14.53
C ALA A 170 15.27 13.51 -15.64
N ARG A 171 14.32 13.34 -16.57
CA ARG A 171 14.54 12.51 -17.75
C ARG A 171 15.76 13.00 -18.54
N GLN A 172 16.63 12.07 -18.92
CA GLN A 172 17.89 12.34 -19.62
C GLN A 172 18.86 13.26 -18.85
N ARG A 173 18.69 13.38 -17.52
CA ARG A 173 19.63 14.05 -16.62
C ARG A 173 20.08 13.07 -15.54
N MET A 174 21.24 13.33 -14.96
CA MET A 174 21.75 12.54 -13.85
C MET A 174 20.80 12.64 -12.65
N HIS A 175 20.73 11.56 -11.89
CA HIS A 175 19.93 11.46 -10.68
C HIS A 175 20.86 11.42 -9.47
N THR A 176 20.41 11.98 -8.36
CA THR A 176 21.12 11.99 -7.07
C THR A 176 20.15 11.56 -5.97
N VAL A 177 20.69 10.88 -4.96
CA VAL A 177 19.94 10.45 -3.78
C VAL A 177 20.17 11.46 -2.66
N ILE A 178 19.11 11.92 -2.02
CA ILE A 178 19.20 12.64 -0.74
C ILE A 178 19.41 11.59 0.35
N ALA A 179 20.62 11.50 0.90
CA ALA A 179 20.99 10.49 1.88
C ALA A 179 20.05 10.50 3.11
N ASP A 180 19.69 11.69 3.59
CA ASP A 180 18.84 11.89 4.78
C ASP A 180 17.43 11.33 4.65
N LEU A 181 16.91 11.25 3.42
CA LEU A 181 15.58 10.69 3.14
C LEU A 181 15.64 9.22 2.73
N CYS A 182 16.83 8.70 2.42
CA CYS A 182 16.99 7.35 1.93
C CYS A 182 16.86 6.34 3.09
N THR A 183 15.83 5.50 3.03
CA THR A 183 15.59 4.45 4.03
C THR A 183 16.38 3.16 3.80
N GLY A 184 17.17 3.08 2.71
CA GLY A 184 17.92 1.87 2.40
C GLY A 184 17.09 0.67 1.94
N CYS A 185 15.88 0.89 1.42
CA CYS A 185 14.95 -0.19 1.04
C CYS A 185 15.40 -1.05 -0.17
N GLU A 186 16.44 -0.63 -0.90
CA GLU A 186 17.02 -1.33 -2.08
C GLU A 186 16.08 -1.50 -3.29
N LEU A 187 14.85 -0.97 -3.24
CA LEU A 187 13.86 -1.09 -4.33
C LEU A 187 14.28 -0.41 -5.63
N CYS A 188 15.19 0.57 -5.56
CA CYS A 188 15.71 1.29 -6.71
C CYS A 188 16.77 0.51 -7.51
N VAL A 189 17.41 -0.51 -6.92
CA VAL A 189 18.51 -1.26 -7.55
C VAL A 189 18.01 -2.15 -8.70
N PRO A 190 17.04 -3.06 -8.52
CA PRO A 190 16.58 -3.95 -9.61
C PRO A 190 16.05 -3.26 -10.87
N PRO A 191 15.34 -2.12 -10.81
CA PRO A 191 14.83 -1.47 -12.02
C PRO A 191 15.89 -0.67 -12.80
N CYS A 192 17.10 -0.47 -12.27
CA CYS A 192 18.16 0.26 -12.96
C CYS A 192 18.70 -0.55 -14.16
N PRO A 193 18.58 -0.08 -15.41
CA PRO A 193 19.00 -0.85 -16.58
C PRO A 193 20.52 -0.84 -16.83
N VAL A 194 21.26 0.00 -16.09
CA VAL A 194 22.71 0.18 -16.23
C VAL A 194 23.45 -0.12 -14.92
N ASP A 195 22.73 -0.64 -13.91
CA ASP A 195 23.28 -1.04 -12.61
C ASP A 195 24.15 0.03 -11.90
N CYS A 196 23.86 1.32 -12.11
CA CYS A 196 24.65 2.43 -11.56
C CYS A 196 24.37 2.77 -10.08
N ILE A 197 23.70 1.90 -9.31
CA ILE A 197 23.28 2.19 -7.92
C ILE A 197 24.05 1.30 -6.95
N GLN A 198 24.74 1.91 -6.00
CA GLN A 198 25.53 1.24 -4.98
C GLN A 198 24.92 1.48 -3.59
N MET A 199 24.90 0.45 -2.76
CA MET A 199 24.49 0.58 -1.36
C MET A 199 25.71 0.84 -0.50
N VAL A 200 25.77 2.01 0.12
CA VAL A 200 26.90 2.45 0.94
C VAL A 200 26.44 2.72 2.37
N PRO A 201 27.35 2.71 3.36
CA PRO A 201 27.01 3.18 4.70
C PRO A 201 26.46 4.61 4.65
N PRO A 202 25.49 4.96 5.53
CA PRO A 202 25.04 6.35 5.65
C PRO A 202 26.23 7.27 5.99
N PRO A 203 26.23 8.51 5.51
CA PRO A 203 27.19 9.51 5.98
C PRO A 203 27.05 9.70 7.50
N GLU A 204 28.17 9.91 8.18
CA GLU A 204 28.24 10.16 9.62
C GLU A 204 27.69 11.53 10.04
#